data_AF-A0A2N2SQA8-F1
#
_entry.id   AF-A0A2N2SQA8-F1
#
_cell.length_a   1.000
_cell.length_b   1.000
_cell.length_c   1.000
_cell.angle_alpha   90.00
_cell.angle_beta   90.00
_cell.angle_gamma   90.00
#
_symmetry.space_group_name_H-M   'P 1'
#
loop_
_entity.id
_entity.type
_entity.pdbx_description
1 polymer ?
#
loop_
_entity_poly.entity_id
_entity_poly.type
_entity_poly.pdbx_seq_one_letter_code
_entity_poly.pdbx_strand_id
1 'polypeptide(L)' 'MMRPALLLLALLTALPVSAEIYSWKDKDGKMQYSDIPPTQGEVKTLRGAAPKPV' A
#
# COMPACT_ATOMS: atom_id res chain seq x y z
N MET A 1 25.62 -14.33 24.40
CA MET A 1 24.17 -14.01 24.51
C MET A 1 23.61 -13.34 23.24
N MET A 2 24.09 -13.67 22.02
CA MET A 2 23.73 -12.93 20.79
C MET A 2 22.68 -13.62 19.90
N ARG A 3 22.40 -14.91 20.17
CA ARG A 3 21.42 -15.72 19.41
C ARG A 3 19.99 -15.15 19.44
N PRO A 4 19.42 -14.69 20.57
CA PRO A 4 18.07 -14.16 20.57
C PRO A 4 17.97 -12.82 19.84
N ALA A 5 19.02 -11.99 19.87
CA ALA A 5 19.04 -10.71 19.17
C ALA A 5 18.99 -10.88 17.64
N LEU A 6 19.69 -11.89 17.11
CA LEU A 6 19.66 -12.22 15.68
C LEU A 6 18.28 -12.74 15.23
N LEU A 7 17.64 -13.57 16.06
CA LEU A 7 16.28 -14.06 15.79
C LEU A 7 15.26 -12.92 15.80
N LEU A 8 15.37 -12.00 16.77
CA LEU A 8 14.51 -10.83 16.84
C LEU A 8 14.67 -9.95 15.59
N LEU A 9 15.91 -9.69 15.18
CA LEU A 9 16.22 -8.90 13.99
C LEU A 9 15.68 -9.55 12.70
N ALA A 10 15.80 -10.87 12.57
CA ALA A 10 15.22 -11.60 11.44
C ALA A 10 13.69 -11.45 11.39
N LEU A 11 13.02 -11.54 12.54
CA LEU A 11 11.55 -11.42 12.62
C LEU A 11 11.06 -10.01 12.25
N LEU A 12 11.82 -8.97 12.58
CA LEU A 12 11.51 -7.57 12.21
C LEU A 12 11.54 -7.33 10.69
N THR A 13 12.30 -8.10 9.91
CA THR A 13 12.35 -7.94 8.44
C THR A 13 11.19 -8.60 7.69
N ALA A 14 10.41 -9.46 8.36
CA ALA A 14 9.29 -10.19 7.77
C ALA A 14 7.97 -9.41 7.78
N LEU A 15 7.99 -8.14 8.22
CA LEU A 15 6.81 -7.28 8.24
C LEU A 15 6.33 -7.02 6.79
N PRO A 16 5.06 -7.31 6.45
CA PRO A 16 4.52 -6.99 5.15
C PRO A 16 4.46 -5.47 4.96
N VAL A 17 5.08 -4.95 3.90
CA VAL A 17 4.93 -3.55 3.50
C VAL A 17 3.58 -3.38 2.81
N SER A 18 2.65 -2.70 3.45
CA SER A 18 1.36 -2.33 2.84
C SER A 18 1.54 -1.05 2.05
N ALA A 19 1.92 -1.17 0.77
CA ALA A 19 1.89 -0.07 -0.19
C ALA A 19 0.52 -0.06 -0.88
N GLU A 20 -0.30 0.94 -0.58
CA GLU A 20 -1.56 1.16 -1.28
C GLU A 20 -1.27 1.88 -2.59
N ILE A 21 -1.44 1.17 -3.72
CA ILE A 21 -1.35 1.79 -5.04
C ILE A 21 -2.74 2.26 -5.44
N TYR A 22 -2.85 3.57 -5.63
CA TYR A 22 -4.07 4.22 -6.08
C TYR A 22 -4.05 4.36 -7.60
N SER A 23 -5.22 4.19 -8.20
CA SER A 23 -5.43 4.56 -9.59
C SER A 23 -6.62 5.49 -9.74
N TRP A 24 -6.47 6.44 -10.65
CA TRP A 24 -7.55 7.32 -11.04
C TRP A 24 -7.41 7.68 -12.51
N LYS A 25 -8.52 8.12 -13.08
CA LYS A 25 -8.56 8.67 -14.43
C LYS A 25 -8.36 10.18 -14.30
N ASP A 26 -7.32 10.71 -14.94
CA ASP A 26 -7.09 12.15 -14.96
C ASP A 26 -8.07 12.86 -15.91
N LYS A 27 -8.04 14.20 -15.89
CA LYS A 27 -8.88 15.07 -16.73
C LYS A 27 -8.70 14.83 -18.24
N ASP A 28 -7.55 14.30 -18.64
CA ASP A 28 -7.21 14.01 -20.04
C ASP A 28 -7.60 12.57 -20.42
N GLY A 29 -8.24 11.85 -19.49
CA GLY A 29 -8.74 10.50 -19.68
C GLY A 29 -7.68 9.41 -19.53
N LYS A 30 -6.48 9.73 -19.06
CA LYS A 30 -5.39 8.76 -18.85
C LYS A 30 -5.48 8.14 -17.47
N MET A 31 -5.14 6.86 -17.39
CA MET A 31 -5.05 6.14 -16.11
C MET A 31 -3.71 6.44 -15.45
N GLN A 32 -3.76 7.07 -14.29
CA GLN A 32 -2.60 7.38 -13.47
C GLN A 32 -2.52 6.41 -12.28
N TYR A 33 -1.29 6.06 -11.91
CA TYR A 33 -0.98 5.19 -10.79
C TYR A 33 -0.03 5.92 -9.85
N SER A 34 -0.39 6.03 -8.58
CA SER A 34 0.49 6.65 -7.58
C SER A 34 0.26 6.06 -6.21
N ASP A 35 1.32 6.09 -5.40
CA ASP A 35 1.27 5.73 -3.98
C ASP A 35 0.71 6.88 -3.12
N ILE A 36 0.50 8.05 -3.73
CA ILE A 36 -0.09 9.23 -3.10
C ILE A 36 -1.48 9.43 -3.72
N PRO A 37 -2.55 9.46 -2.90
CA PRO A 37 -3.89 9.68 -3.42
C PRO A 37 -3.99 11.11 -3.99
N PRO A 38 -4.73 11.32 -5.10
CA PRO A 38 -4.95 12.65 -5.64
C PRO A 38 -5.70 13.50 -4.61
N THR A 39 -5.35 14.79 -4.52
CA THR A 39 -5.97 15.74 -3.58
C THR A 39 -7.45 15.98 -3.83
N GLN A 40 -7.96 15.65 -5.03
CA GLN A 40 -9.36 15.75 -5.43
C GLN A 40 -9.71 14.64 -6.45
N GLY A 41 -10.86 14.00 -6.27
CA GLY A 41 -11.43 13.04 -7.23
C GLY A 41 -11.73 11.66 -6.64
N GLU A 42 -12.50 10.85 -7.37
CA GLU A 42 -12.76 9.45 -7.04
C GLU A 42 -11.50 8.62 -7.27
N VAL A 43 -11.05 7.91 -6.23
CA VAL A 43 -9.83 7.11 -6.25
C VAL A 43 -10.21 5.64 -6.15
N LYS A 44 -9.66 4.82 -7.05
CA LYS A 44 -9.82 3.38 -7.00
C LYS A 44 -8.53 2.74 -6.49
N THR A 45 -8.54 2.26 -5.26
CA THR A 45 -7.41 1.52 -4.67
C THR A 45 -7.25 0.19 -5.39
N LEU A 46 -6.08 -0.07 -5.95
CA LEU A 46 -5.82 -1.28 -6.74
C LEU A 46 -5.28 -2.42 -5.89
N ARG A 47 -4.72 -2.14 -4.72
CA ARG A 47 -4.24 -3.16 -3.79
C ARG A 47 -4.18 -2.59 -2.37
N GLY A 48 -4.98 -3.14 -1.47
CA GLY A 48 -5.07 -2.72 -0.07
C GLY A 48 -6.53 -2.47 0.33
N ALA A 49 -6.96 -3.14 1.40
CA ALA A 49 -8.33 -3.31 1.86
C ALA A 49 -9.22 -4.18 0.95
N ALA A 50 -9.43 -5.43 1.41
CA ALA A 50 -10.60 -6.21 1.05
C ALA A 50 -11.87 -5.32 1.11
N PRO A 51 -12.87 -5.55 0.24
CA PRO A 51 -14.10 -4.77 0.25
C PRO A 51 -14.68 -4.78 1.66
N LYS A 52 -14.93 -3.58 2.23
CA LYS A 52 -15.65 -3.46 3.50
C LYS A 52 -16.98 -4.22 3.35
N PRO A 53 -17.31 -5.20 4.21
CA PRO A 53 -18.64 -5.77 4.21
C PRO A 53 -19.63 -4.66 4.57
N VAL A 54 -20.68 -4.54 3.75
CA VAL A 54 -21.85 -3.68 3.96
C VAL A 54 -22.70 -4.16 5.12
#